data_AF-A0A7W1D5K1-F1
#
_entry.id   AF-A0A7W1D5K1-F1
#
_cell.length_a   1.000
_cell.length_b   1.000
_cell.length_c   1.000
_cell.angle_alpha   90.00
_cell.angle_beta   90.00
_cell.angle_gamma   90.00
#
_symmetry.space_group_name_H-M   'P 1'
#
loop_
_entity.id
_entity.type
_entity.pdbx_description
1 polymer ?
#
loop_
_entity_poly.entity_id
_entity_poly.type
_entity_poly.pdbx_seq_one_letter_code
_entity_poly.pdbx_strand_id
1 'polypeptide(L)' 'MAGWGDDPELERLRGLLADGWEVVEVTEDVNAPGGPADKVTLSKGGESTSCSSDHLAFHRYVQSLGEDPDL' A
#
# COMPACT_ATOMS: atom_id res chain seq x y z
N MET A 1 14.66 6.44 18.75
CA MET A 1 14.67 5.96 17.35
C MET A 1 13.22 5.83 16.95
N ALA A 2 12.63 6.87 16.36
CA ALA A 2 11.32 6.72 15.72
C ALA A 2 11.54 5.74 14.57
N GLY A 3 11.02 4.53 14.74
CA GLY A 3 11.40 3.40 13.91
C GLY A 3 11.09 3.70 12.45
N TRP A 4 12.12 3.66 11.62
CA TRP A 4 12.02 3.30 10.21
C TRP A 4 11.66 1.81 10.09
N GLY A 5 10.82 1.30 11.00
CA GLY A 5 10.56 -0.11 11.18
C GLY A 5 9.83 -0.69 9.98
N ASP A 6 10.05 -1.98 9.76
CA ASP A 6 9.32 -2.76 8.77
C ASP A 6 7.83 -2.76 9.14
N ASP A 7 7.04 -2.14 8.28
CA ASP A 7 5.60 -2.29 8.29
C ASP A 7 5.27 -3.62 7.58
N PRO A 8 4.65 -4.60 8.26
CA PRO A 8 4.40 -5.91 7.67
C PRO A 8 3.47 -5.83 6.46
N GLU A 9 2.59 -4.82 6.41
CA GLU A 9 1.72 -4.58 5.26
C GLU A 9 2.50 -3.99 4.07
N LEU A 10 3.55 -3.19 4.30
CA LEU A 10 4.49 -2.73 3.27
C LEU A 10 5.33 -3.89 2.72
N GLU A 11 5.82 -4.77 3.58
CA GLU A 11 6.51 -5.99 3.14
C GLU A 11 5.59 -6.87 2.28
N ARG A 12 4.34 -7.04 2.72
CA ARG A 12 3.31 -7.78 1.98
C ARG A 12 3.01 -7.13 0.62
N LEU A 13 2.82 -5.81 0.59
CA LEU A 13 2.57 -5.06 -0.64
C LEU A 13 3.71 -5.27 -1.65
N ARG A 14 4.96 -5.12 -1.21
CA ARG A 14 6.14 -5.37 -2.06
C ARG A 14 6.19 -6.81 -2.57
N GLY A 15 5.84 -7.78 -1.72
CA GLY A 15 5.76 -9.19 -2.09
C GLY A 15 4.71 -9.45 -3.18
N LEU A 16 3.52 -8.84 -3.07
CA LEU A 16 2.47 -8.94 -4.08
C LEU A 16 2.90 -8.31 -5.41
N LEU A 17 3.49 -7.12 -5.38
CA LEU A 17 4.02 -6.47 -6.59
C LEU A 17 5.11 -7.31 -7.26
N ALA A 18 6.02 -7.90 -6.49
CA ALA A 18 7.06 -8.79 -7.00
C ALA A 18 6.51 -10.10 -7.59
N ASP A 19 5.38 -10.58 -7.05
CA ASP A 19 4.65 -11.73 -7.61
C ASP A 19 3.87 -11.36 -8.90
N GLY A 20 3.85 -10.08 -9.30
CA GLY A 20 3.19 -9.61 -10.51
C GLY A 20 1.72 -9.22 -10.31
N TRP A 21 1.35 -8.84 -9.09
CA TRP A 21 0.09 -8.14 -8.84
C TRP A 21 0.22 -6.68 -9.28
N GLU A 22 -0.87 -6.13 -9.80
CA GLU A 22 -0.92 -4.76 -10.28
C GLU A 22 -1.77 -3.90 -9.34
N VAL A 23 -1.32 -2.69 -9.05
CA VAL A 23 -2.11 -1.71 -8.29
C VAL A 23 -3.26 -1.25 -9.17
N VAL A 24 -4.49 -1.37 -8.67
CA VAL A 24 -5.70 -0.93 -9.38
C VAL A 24 -6.38 0.23 -8.70
N GLU A 25 -6.12 0.46 -7.42
CA GLU A 25 -6.70 1.57 -6.67
C GLU A 25 -5.83 1.91 -5.45
N VAL A 26 -5.71 3.21 -5.18
CA VAL A 26 -5.11 3.74 -3.95
C VAL A 26 -6.12 4.70 -3.32
N THR A 27 -6.43 4.49 -2.05
CA THR A 27 -7.35 5.33 -1.28
C THR A 27 -6.78 5.61 0.10
N GLU A 28 -7.22 6.70 0.71
CA GLU A 28 -6.94 7.01 2.11
C GLU A 28 -8.21 6.80 2.93
N ASP A 29 -8.15 5.97 3.98
CA ASP A 29 -9.22 5.83 4.96
C ASP A 29 -8.95 6.76 6.15
N VAL A 30 -9.47 7.98 6.05
CA VAL A 30 -9.34 9.02 7.09
C VAL A 30 -10.03 8.67 8.41
N ASN A 31 -10.92 7.65 8.41
CA ASN A 31 -11.71 7.26 9.58
C ASN A 31 -11.31 5.90 10.15
N ALA A 32 -10.19 5.32 9.71
CA ALA A 32 -9.74 4.03 10.21
C ALA A 32 -9.52 4.07 11.74
N PRO A 33 -9.77 2.96 12.47
CA PRO A 33 -9.82 2.93 13.93
C PRO A 33 -8.49 3.30 14.63
N GLY A 34 -7.37 3.39 13.89
CA GLY A 34 -6.05 3.84 14.36
C GLY A 34 -5.67 5.27 13.97
N GLY A 35 -6.50 5.96 13.19
CA GLY A 35 -6.15 7.20 12.48
C GLY A 35 -6.12 6.99 10.96
N PRO A 36 -5.82 8.04 10.16
CA PRO A 36 -5.76 7.94 8.71
C PRO A 36 -4.79 6.85 8.27
N ALA A 37 -5.26 5.96 7.39
CA ALA A 37 -4.48 4.87 6.84
C ALA A 37 -4.57 4.85 5.31
N ASP A 38 -3.47 4.62 4.62
CA ASP A 38 -3.50 4.38 3.19
C ASP A 38 -3.93 2.94 2.92
N LYS A 39 -4.71 2.76 1.87
CA LYS A 39 -5.16 1.47 1.37
C LYS A 39 -4.83 1.33 -0.11
N VAL A 40 -4.13 0.25 -0.44
CA VAL A 40 -3.80 -0.14 -1.81
C VAL A 40 -4.59 -1.40 -2.17
N THR A 41 -5.36 -1.34 -3.23
CA THR A 41 -6.03 -2.48 -3.83
C THR A 41 -5.22 -2.98 -5.02
N LEU A 42 -4.98 -4.30 -5.07
CA LEU A 42 -4.25 -4.96 -6.14
C LEU A 42 -5.12 -6.00 -6.84
N SER A 43 -4.81 -6.26 -8.10
CA SER A 43 -5.44 -7.27 -8.93
C SER A 43 -4.41 -8.17 -9.62
N LYS A 44 -4.74 -9.45 -9.76
CA LYS A 44 -3.97 -10.41 -10.57
C LYS A 44 -4.90 -11.52 -11.05
N GLY A 45 -4.96 -11.75 -12.36
CA GLY A 45 -5.69 -12.90 -12.91
C GLY A 45 -7.19 -12.97 -12.57
N GLY A 46 -7.82 -11.83 -12.26
CA GLY A 46 -9.23 -11.76 -11.82
C GLY A 46 -9.45 -11.90 -10.31
N GLU A 47 -8.38 -12.10 -9.53
CA GLU A 47 -8.39 -12.02 -8.08
C GLU A 47 -8.04 -10.60 -7.62
N SER A 48 -8.63 -10.17 -6.50
CA SER A 48 -8.33 -8.88 -5.88
C SER A 48 -7.96 -9.02 -4.40
N THR A 49 -7.00 -8.21 -3.96
CA THR A 49 -6.57 -8.14 -2.56
C THR A 49 -6.26 -6.70 -2.17
N SER A 50 -6.14 -6.41 -0.88
CA SER A 50 -5.79 -5.07 -0.42
C SER A 50 -4.84 -5.10 0.77
N CYS A 51 -3.92 -4.13 0.79
CA CYS A 51 -3.05 -3.81 1.92
C CYS A 51 -3.47 -2.46 2.50
N SER A 52 -3.47 -2.32 3.82
CA SER A 52 -3.79 -1.06 4.50
C SER A 52 -2.92 -0.85 5.72
N SER A 53 -2.34 0.34 5.86
CA SER A 53 -1.48 0.70 7.00
C SER A 53 -1.47 2.20 7.25
N ASP A 54 -1.42 2.59 8.53
CA ASP A 54 -1.20 3.95 9.01
C ASP A 54 0.29 4.27 9.25
N HIS A 55 1.18 3.33 8.90
CA HIS A 55 2.62 3.50 9.13
C HIS A 55 3.25 4.46 8.11
N LEU A 56 4.09 5.39 8.58
CA LEU A 56 4.72 6.42 7.73
C LEU A 56 5.53 5.84 6.56
N ALA A 57 6.15 4.67 6.74
CA ALA A 57 6.90 4.01 5.67
C ALA A 57 5.97 3.51 4.55
N PHE A 58 4.78 3.01 4.91
CA PHE A 58 3.77 2.59 3.96
C PHE A 58 3.25 3.80 3.18
N HIS A 59 2.87 4.87 3.87
CA HIS A 59 2.40 6.11 3.28
C HIS A 59 3.37 6.67 2.22
N ARG A 60 4.66 6.78 2.55
CA ARG A 60 5.68 7.27 1.62
C ARG A 60 5.85 6.39 0.39
N TYR A 61 5.73 5.07 0.58
CA TYR A 61 5.81 4.13 -0.53
C TYR A 61 4.59 4.25 -1.45
N VAL A 62 3.39 4.31 -0.88
CA VAL A 62 2.15 4.49 -1.64
C VAL A 62 2.16 5.80 -2.43
N GLN A 63 2.61 6.91 -1.83
CA GLN A 63 2.78 8.17 -2.57
C GLN A 63 3.70 8.01 -3.78
N SER A 64 4.82 7.29 -3.64
CA SER A 64 5.73 7.07 -4.77
C SER A 64 5.12 6.25 -5.91
N LEU A 65 4.14 5.38 -5.62
CA LEU A 65 3.44 4.60 -6.65
C LEU A 65 2.45 5.45 -7.47
N GLY A 66 1.87 6.48 -6.86
CA GLY A 66 0.93 7.39 -7.52
C GLY A 66 1.60 8.51 -8.33
N GLU A 67 2.92 8.69 -8.18
CA GLU A 67 3.71 9.70 -8.90
C GLU A 67 4.30 9.18 -10.24
N ASP A 68 4.01 7.94 -10.64
CA ASP A 68 4.36 7.40 -11.97
C ASP A 68 3.22 7.64 -12.98
N PRO A 69 3.31 8.64 -13.87
CA PRO A 69 2.30 8.92 -14.90
C PRO A 69 2.36 8.02 -16.15
N ASP A 70 3.20 6.97 -16.16
CA ASP A 70 3.45 6.09 -17.31
C ASP A 70 2.84 4.67 -17.15
N LEU A 71 1.78 4.56 -16.33
CA LEU A 71 0.79 3.45 -16.38
C LEU A 71 -0.47 3.89 -17.13
#